data_AF-A0A917HHM7-F1
#
_entry.id   AF-A0A917HHM7-F1
#
_cell.length_a   1.000
_cell.length_b   1.000
_cell.length_c   1.000
_cell.angle_alpha   90.00
_cell.angle_beta   90.00
_cell.angle_gamma   90.00
#
_symmetry.space_group_name_H-M   'P 1'
#
loop_
_entity.id
_entity.type
_entity.pdbx_description
1 polymer ?
#
loop_
_entity_poly.entity_id
_entity_poly.type
_entity_poly.pdbx_seq_one_letter_code
_entity_poly.pdbx_strand_id
1 'polypeptide(L)'
;MKVQTLLSCVVVSLLTFASFGCNSAPGRPKAEPEVPRPEEIHDFATLYKQNCAACHGENGKQGIATSLANPEYLALAGEDTLIRITAKGIPGTLMPPFAQSAGGMLTDQQVHDLVDGMIRQWGNSQALAGQSAPSYAATGTGDVQQGQQSFTTYCASCHGPDGTGLKGKNVGANASRGSIVDPSYLALVSDQNLRTTAIVGLPGQGMPDWRGDVLSHAMTDKDVTDIVAWLASHRTQFPGQQYPATAPTAQQPQ
;
A
#
# COMPACT_ATOMS: atom_id res chain seq x y z
N MET A 1 42.93 67.22 -36.46
CA MET A 1 42.18 66.04 -36.97
C MET A 1 42.64 64.67 -36.44
N LYS A 2 43.71 64.54 -35.62
CA LYS A 2 44.17 63.21 -35.14
C LYS A 2 43.69 62.80 -33.73
N VAL A 3 43.33 63.76 -32.87
CA VAL A 3 43.00 63.49 -31.45
C VAL A 3 41.55 62.99 -31.25
N GLN A 4 40.60 63.50 -32.04
CA GLN A 4 39.19 63.11 -31.96
C GLN A 4 38.93 61.66 -32.40
N THR A 5 39.68 61.18 -33.41
CA THR A 5 39.59 59.81 -33.90
C THR A 5 40.17 58.80 -32.89
N LEU A 6 41.24 59.17 -32.19
CA LEU A 6 41.83 58.36 -31.11
C LEU A 6 40.89 58.22 -29.91
N LEU A 7 40.21 59.31 -29.52
CA LEU A 7 39.26 59.28 -28.40
C LEU A 7 38.04 58.39 -28.71
N SER A 8 37.51 58.45 -29.93
CA SER A 8 36.39 57.60 -30.35
C SER A 8 36.75 56.10 -30.40
N CYS A 9 37.96 55.74 -30.83
CA CYS A 9 38.40 54.35 -30.83
C CYS A 9 38.59 53.77 -29.41
N VAL A 10 39.05 54.59 -28.45
CA VAL A 10 39.22 54.17 -27.05
C VAL A 10 37.87 53.97 -26.37
N VAL A 11 36.90 54.87 -26.59
CA VAL A 11 35.55 54.76 -26.01
C VAL A 11 34.79 53.55 -26.57
N VAL A 12 34.90 53.27 -27.88
CA VAL A 12 34.30 52.08 -28.50
C VAL A 12 34.94 50.79 -27.98
N SER A 13 36.26 50.78 -27.71
CA SER A 13 36.95 49.61 -27.17
C SER A 13 36.65 49.35 -25.68
N LEU A 14 36.41 50.39 -24.89
CA LEU A 14 35.99 50.26 -23.48
C LEU A 14 34.54 49.75 -23.35
N LEU A 15 33.64 50.19 -24.25
CA LEU A 15 32.24 49.74 -24.28
C LEU A 15 32.10 48.28 -24.71
N THR A 16 32.93 47.80 -25.64
CA THR A 16 32.92 46.37 -26.05
C THR A 16 33.46 45.44 -24.96
N PHE A 17 34.50 45.85 -24.21
CA PHE A 17 34.99 45.06 -23.07
C PHE A 17 33.99 44.95 -21.92
N ALA A 18 33.24 46.02 -21.63
CA ALA A 18 32.20 46.02 -20.61
C ALA A 18 31.01 45.09 -20.95
N SER A 19 30.77 44.84 -22.24
CA SER A 19 29.61 44.09 -22.73
C SER A 19 29.83 42.56 -22.78
N PHE A 20 31.08 42.11 -22.90
CA PHE A 20 31.41 40.68 -23.03
C PHE A 20 32.14 40.08 -21.82
N GLY A 21 32.69 40.91 -20.92
CA GLY A 21 33.58 40.43 -19.85
C GLY A 21 32.89 39.86 -18.60
N CYS A 22 31.64 40.25 -18.30
CA CYS A 22 31.02 39.88 -17.01
C CYS A 22 30.09 38.66 -17.07
N ASN A 23 29.65 38.23 -18.26
CA ASN A 23 28.62 37.18 -18.38
C ASN A 23 29.16 35.77 -18.68
N SER A 24 30.45 35.65 -19.02
CA SER A 24 31.07 34.40 -19.47
C SER A 24 32.30 33.99 -18.64
N ALA A 25 32.38 34.44 -17.38
CA ALA A 25 33.48 34.07 -16.49
C ALA A 25 33.59 32.53 -16.37
N PRO A 26 34.75 31.93 -16.66
CA PRO A 26 34.96 30.50 -16.49
C PRO A 26 34.73 30.13 -15.01
N GLY A 27 33.72 29.29 -14.73
CA GLY A 27 33.40 28.83 -13.37
C GLY A 27 32.15 29.43 -12.73
N ARG A 28 31.39 30.31 -13.40
CA ARG A 28 30.03 30.66 -12.95
C ARG A 28 29.15 29.41 -13.09
N PRO A 29 28.48 28.94 -12.02
CA PRO A 29 27.47 27.90 -12.15
C PRO A 29 26.49 28.33 -13.24
N LYS A 30 26.22 27.44 -14.19
CA LYS A 30 25.11 27.66 -15.12
C LYS A 30 23.84 27.81 -14.27
N ALA A 31 22.83 28.51 -14.76
CA ALA A 31 21.49 28.39 -14.18
C ALA A 31 21.04 26.94 -14.40
N GLU A 32 21.47 26.05 -13.51
CA GLU A 32 20.95 24.70 -13.35
C GLU A 32 19.45 24.88 -13.06
N PRO A 33 18.56 24.07 -13.64
CA PRO A 33 17.17 24.06 -13.20
C PRO A 33 17.15 23.84 -11.67
N GLU A 34 16.60 24.81 -10.94
CA GLU A 34 16.43 24.72 -9.50
C GLU A 34 15.68 23.41 -9.18
N VAL A 35 16.27 22.57 -8.34
CA VAL A 35 15.62 21.35 -7.88
C VAL A 35 14.45 21.80 -7.00
N PRO A 36 13.19 21.43 -7.32
CA PRO A 36 12.05 21.85 -6.52
C PRO A 36 12.21 21.37 -5.09
N ARG A 37 11.80 22.18 -4.12
CA ARG A 37 11.87 21.75 -2.72
C ARG A 37 10.92 20.56 -2.52
N PRO A 38 11.26 19.59 -1.64
CA PRO A 38 10.43 18.40 -1.46
C PRO A 38 8.96 18.71 -1.18
N GLU A 39 8.67 19.78 -0.42
CA GLU A 39 7.32 20.23 -0.11
C GLU A 39 6.55 20.85 -1.30
N GLU A 40 7.23 21.21 -2.40
CA GLU A 40 6.63 21.75 -3.63
C GLU A 40 6.29 20.64 -4.65
N ILE A 41 6.65 19.40 -4.37
CA ILE A 41 6.36 18.25 -5.24
C ILE A 41 4.93 17.78 -4.95
N HIS A 42 4.00 18.08 -5.85
CA HIS A 42 2.59 17.67 -5.75
C HIS A 42 2.16 16.68 -6.85
N ASP A 43 3.07 16.30 -7.73
CA ASP A 43 2.78 15.31 -8.77
C ASP A 43 2.59 13.91 -8.17
N PHE A 44 1.40 13.33 -8.40
CA PHE A 44 1.04 12.01 -7.88
C PHE A 44 2.06 10.94 -8.25
N ALA A 45 2.47 10.88 -9.52
CA ALA A 45 3.36 9.82 -10.00
C ALA A 45 4.72 9.89 -9.30
N THR A 46 5.24 11.10 -9.09
CA THR A 46 6.49 11.34 -8.35
C THR A 46 6.35 10.96 -6.88
N LEU A 47 5.30 11.46 -6.20
CA LEU A 47 5.05 11.14 -4.79
C LEU A 47 4.86 9.64 -4.57
N TYR A 48 4.06 8.99 -5.40
CA TYR A 48 3.79 7.56 -5.30
C TYR A 48 5.05 6.73 -5.52
N LYS A 49 5.83 7.05 -6.57
CA LYS A 49 7.07 6.35 -6.87
C LYS A 49 8.08 6.43 -5.74
N GLN A 50 8.22 7.61 -5.12
CA GLN A 50 9.20 7.84 -4.06
C GLN A 50 8.81 7.20 -2.73
N ASN A 51 7.51 7.10 -2.43
CA ASN A 51 7.03 6.76 -1.08
C ASN A 51 6.32 5.40 -0.99
N CYS A 52 5.67 4.95 -2.06
CA CYS A 52 4.69 3.85 -1.99
C CYS A 52 5.09 2.64 -2.85
N ALA A 53 5.68 2.89 -4.04
CA ALA A 53 5.89 1.88 -5.07
C ALA A 53 6.74 0.68 -4.61
N ALA A 54 7.72 0.90 -3.73
CA ALA A 54 8.59 -0.17 -3.22
C ALA A 54 7.82 -1.30 -2.51
N CYS A 55 6.71 -0.97 -1.84
CA CYS A 55 5.88 -1.95 -1.15
C CYS A 55 4.61 -2.31 -1.94
N HIS A 56 3.94 -1.32 -2.53
CA HIS A 56 2.64 -1.49 -3.19
C HIS A 56 2.73 -1.79 -4.70
N GLY A 57 3.96 -1.82 -5.25
CA GLY A 57 4.25 -2.02 -6.66
C GLY A 57 4.19 -0.71 -7.45
N GLU A 58 4.97 -0.62 -8.54
CA GLU A 58 5.10 0.59 -9.38
C GLU A 58 3.76 1.16 -9.87
N ASN A 59 2.77 0.29 -10.09
CA ASN A 59 1.44 0.69 -10.58
C ASN A 59 0.33 0.42 -9.55
N GLY A 60 0.66 0.34 -8.24
CA GLY A 60 -0.29 0.01 -7.19
C GLY A 60 -0.79 -1.43 -7.22
N LYS A 61 -0.09 -2.32 -7.93
CA LYS A 61 -0.46 -3.72 -8.16
C LYS A 61 0.73 -4.61 -7.93
N GLN A 62 0.47 -5.82 -7.43
CA GLN A 62 1.46 -6.93 -7.36
C GLN A 62 2.74 -6.60 -6.58
N GLY A 63 2.66 -5.63 -5.65
CA GLY A 63 3.71 -5.42 -4.65
C GLY A 63 3.66 -6.48 -3.54
N ILE A 64 4.53 -6.33 -2.54
CA ILE A 64 4.54 -7.15 -1.32
C ILE A 64 3.43 -6.75 -0.33
N ALA A 65 2.86 -5.56 -0.48
CA ALA A 65 1.76 -5.03 0.31
C ALA A 65 0.44 -5.03 -0.46
N THR A 66 -0.64 -4.56 0.18
CA THR A 66 -1.98 -4.44 -0.42
C THR A 66 -1.93 -3.74 -1.78
N SER A 67 -2.63 -4.28 -2.78
CA SER A 67 -2.74 -3.62 -4.09
C SER A 67 -3.63 -2.38 -3.99
N LEU A 68 -3.02 -1.20 -3.98
CA LEU A 68 -3.72 0.10 -3.87
C LEU A 68 -4.53 0.44 -5.12
N ALA A 69 -4.17 -0.10 -6.27
CA ALA A 69 -4.90 0.06 -7.53
C ALA A 69 -6.04 -0.97 -7.70
N ASN A 70 -6.61 -1.41 -6.58
CA ASN A 70 -7.84 -2.21 -6.53
C ASN A 70 -9.03 -1.23 -6.39
N PRO A 71 -9.91 -1.12 -7.40
CA PRO A 71 -11.03 -0.18 -7.35
C PRO A 71 -12.06 -0.52 -6.26
N GLU A 72 -12.28 -1.80 -5.97
CA GLU A 72 -13.12 -2.25 -4.86
C GLU A 72 -12.52 -1.83 -3.51
N TYR A 73 -11.20 -1.88 -3.34
CA TYR A 73 -10.50 -1.38 -2.15
C TYR A 73 -10.66 0.12 -1.98
N LEU A 74 -10.42 0.90 -3.03
CA LEU A 74 -10.55 2.36 -2.97
C LEU A 74 -11.98 2.78 -2.64
N ALA A 75 -12.97 2.12 -3.24
CA ALA A 75 -14.39 2.38 -2.96
C ALA A 75 -14.81 1.92 -1.55
N LEU A 76 -14.29 0.79 -1.06
CA LEU A 76 -14.61 0.26 0.26
C LEU A 76 -13.98 1.09 1.39
N ALA A 77 -12.69 1.40 1.28
CA ALA A 77 -11.95 2.12 2.31
C ALA A 77 -12.47 3.55 2.45
N GLY A 78 -12.70 4.21 1.31
CA GLY A 78 -13.11 5.61 1.24
C GLY A 78 -11.96 6.59 1.51
N GLU A 79 -12.12 7.80 1.00
CA GLU A 79 -11.09 8.84 0.99
C GLU A 79 -10.55 9.16 2.39
N ASP A 80 -11.42 9.41 3.37
CA ASP A 80 -11.02 9.74 4.75
C ASP A 80 -10.14 8.66 5.39
N THR A 81 -10.47 7.39 5.16
CA THR A 81 -9.68 6.26 5.65
C THR A 81 -8.33 6.21 4.96
N LEU A 82 -8.29 6.41 3.64
CA LEU A 82 -7.05 6.41 2.86
C LEU A 82 -6.12 7.57 3.29
N ILE A 83 -6.67 8.77 3.51
CA ILE A 83 -5.93 9.92 4.06
C ILE A 83 -5.38 9.58 5.43
N ARG A 84 -6.24 9.08 6.34
CA ARG A 84 -5.82 8.73 7.71
C ARG A 84 -4.70 7.69 7.72
N ILE A 85 -4.83 6.62 6.93
CA ILE A 85 -3.85 5.53 6.87
C ILE A 85 -2.54 6.01 6.22
N THR A 86 -2.62 6.80 5.15
CA THR A 86 -1.43 7.38 4.51
C THR A 86 -0.72 8.34 5.47
N ALA A 87 -1.47 9.21 6.17
CA ALA A 87 -0.89 10.15 7.11
C ALA A 87 -0.24 9.45 8.32
N LYS A 88 -0.96 8.53 8.97
CA LYS A 88 -0.60 7.97 10.29
C LYS A 88 0.03 6.58 10.24
N GLY A 89 0.07 5.94 9.07
CA GLY A 89 0.47 4.56 8.93
C GLY A 89 -0.53 3.60 9.56
N ILE A 90 -0.14 2.33 9.67
CA ILE A 90 -0.94 1.30 10.34
C ILE A 90 -0.11 0.71 11.50
N PRO A 91 -0.47 1.02 12.75
CA PRO A 91 0.23 0.49 13.92
C PRO A 91 0.33 -1.03 13.90
N GLY A 92 1.49 -1.56 14.30
CA GLY A 92 1.75 -3.01 14.32
C GLY A 92 2.00 -3.63 12.94
N THR A 93 2.16 -2.81 11.90
CA THR A 93 2.54 -3.27 10.55
C THR A 93 3.81 -2.55 10.07
N LEU A 94 4.28 -2.93 8.88
CA LEU A 94 5.40 -2.27 8.22
C LEU A 94 5.03 -0.95 7.53
N MET A 95 3.74 -0.54 7.50
CA MET A 95 3.32 0.71 6.86
C MET A 95 3.52 1.90 7.81
N PRO A 96 4.55 2.75 7.60
CA PRO A 96 4.87 3.84 8.51
C PRO A 96 3.91 5.03 8.34
N PRO A 97 3.90 5.99 9.28
CA PRO A 97 3.32 7.30 9.03
C PRO A 97 4.10 8.07 7.96
N PHE A 98 3.39 8.73 7.04
CA PHE A 98 4.02 9.58 6.02
C PHE A 98 3.84 11.08 6.28
N ALA A 99 2.80 11.49 7.00
CA ALA A 99 2.59 12.91 7.31
C ALA A 99 3.63 13.42 8.32
N GLN A 100 4.11 14.64 8.13
CA GLN A 100 4.99 15.33 9.08
C GLN A 100 4.39 15.40 10.49
N SER A 101 3.08 15.60 10.58
CA SER A 101 2.31 15.62 11.83
C SER A 101 2.34 14.29 12.60
N ALA A 102 2.71 13.18 11.94
CA ALA A 102 2.83 11.85 12.52
C ALA A 102 4.28 11.31 12.48
N GLY A 103 5.27 12.16 12.21
CA GLY A 103 6.69 11.79 12.18
C GLY A 103 7.22 11.33 10.82
N GLY A 104 6.43 11.48 9.75
CA GLY A 104 6.87 11.28 8.37
C GLY A 104 7.45 12.55 7.74
N MET A 105 7.55 12.58 6.41
CA MET A 105 8.19 13.67 5.65
C MET A 105 7.24 14.46 4.75
N LEU A 106 6.04 13.94 4.47
CA LEU A 106 5.07 14.56 3.57
C LEU A 106 4.25 15.62 4.30
N THR A 107 4.00 16.73 3.62
CA THR A 107 3.00 17.70 4.08
C THR A 107 1.59 17.09 4.03
N ASP A 108 0.65 17.64 4.80
CA ASP A 108 -0.74 17.17 4.75
C ASP A 108 -1.30 17.29 3.33
N GLN A 109 -0.98 18.36 2.59
CA GLN A 109 -1.40 18.52 1.19
C GLN A 109 -0.86 17.39 0.30
N GLN A 110 0.41 17.00 0.44
CA GLN A 110 0.97 15.88 -0.35
C GLN A 110 0.31 14.54 -0.03
N VAL A 111 -0.14 14.34 1.23
CA VAL A 111 -0.94 13.16 1.58
C VAL A 111 -2.29 13.19 0.85
N HIS A 112 -2.95 14.34 0.80
CA HIS A 112 -4.18 14.52 0.02
C HIS A 112 -3.93 14.27 -1.48
N ASP A 113 -2.89 14.87 -2.06
CA ASP A 113 -2.56 14.69 -3.49
C ASP A 113 -2.26 13.23 -3.85
N LEU A 114 -1.61 12.49 -2.93
CA LEU A 114 -1.42 11.05 -3.05
C LEU A 114 -2.75 10.30 -3.12
N VAL A 115 -3.66 10.57 -2.17
CA VAL A 115 -4.97 9.89 -2.12
C VAL A 115 -5.85 10.26 -3.30
N ASP A 116 -5.91 11.54 -3.64
CA ASP A 116 -6.60 12.05 -4.83
C ASP A 116 -6.09 11.36 -6.09
N GLY A 117 -4.77 11.26 -6.26
CA GLY A 117 -4.18 10.60 -7.41
C GLY A 117 -4.53 9.11 -7.49
N MET A 118 -4.52 8.39 -6.35
CA MET A 118 -4.96 6.99 -6.30
C MET A 118 -6.42 6.85 -6.74
N ILE A 119 -7.32 7.67 -6.19
CA ILE A 119 -8.76 7.61 -6.51
C ILE A 119 -9.01 8.02 -7.97
N ARG A 120 -8.35 9.07 -8.46
CA ARG A 120 -8.50 9.54 -9.86
C ARG A 120 -7.95 8.54 -10.87
N GLN A 121 -6.80 7.93 -10.58
CA GLN A 121 -6.13 7.04 -11.54
C GLN A 121 -6.67 5.61 -11.50
N TRP A 122 -7.08 5.11 -10.33
CA TRP A 122 -7.45 3.70 -10.14
C TRP A 122 -8.84 3.47 -9.57
N GLY A 123 -9.53 4.52 -9.11
CA GLY A 123 -10.89 4.42 -8.61
C GLY A 123 -11.90 4.13 -9.72
N ASN A 124 -13.01 3.53 -9.32
CA ASN A 124 -14.14 3.26 -10.19
C ASN A 124 -15.42 3.41 -9.36
N SER A 125 -16.29 4.37 -9.69
CA SER A 125 -17.52 4.62 -8.93
C SER A 125 -18.54 3.48 -9.05
N GLN A 126 -18.37 2.59 -10.03
CA GLN A 126 -19.17 1.38 -10.22
C GLN A 126 -18.52 0.13 -9.61
N ALA A 127 -17.39 0.23 -8.91
CA ALA A 127 -16.68 -0.95 -8.35
C ALA A 127 -17.58 -1.82 -7.46
N LEU A 128 -18.40 -1.20 -6.61
CA LEU A 128 -19.33 -1.92 -5.72
C LEU A 128 -20.65 -2.31 -6.42
N ALA A 129 -20.83 -1.98 -7.70
CA ALA A 129 -21.99 -2.31 -8.53
C ALA A 129 -23.35 -2.00 -7.88
N GLY A 130 -23.42 -0.93 -7.08
CA GLY A 130 -24.63 -0.53 -6.35
C GLY A 130 -25.04 -1.47 -5.21
N GLN A 131 -24.20 -2.46 -4.87
CA GLN A 131 -24.43 -3.35 -3.74
C GLN A 131 -23.85 -2.76 -2.45
N SER A 132 -24.48 -3.08 -1.32
CA SER A 132 -23.94 -2.75 0.00
C SER A 132 -22.83 -3.74 0.33
N ALA A 133 -21.58 -3.28 0.31
CA ALA A 133 -20.45 -4.08 0.75
C ALA A 133 -20.50 -4.29 2.28
N PRO A 134 -19.90 -5.38 2.78
CA PRO A 134 -19.48 -5.45 4.18
C PRO A 134 -18.72 -4.20 4.59
N SER A 135 -18.87 -3.77 5.83
CA SER A 135 -18.21 -2.56 6.34
C SER A 135 -16.68 -2.71 6.33
N TYR A 136 -15.95 -1.63 6.02
CA TYR A 136 -14.49 -1.66 5.95
C TYR A 136 -13.86 -2.21 7.23
N ALA A 137 -14.23 -1.65 8.39
CA ALA A 137 -13.79 -2.11 9.70
C ALA A 137 -14.87 -2.96 10.37
N ALA A 138 -14.46 -3.94 11.18
CA ALA A 138 -15.41 -4.77 11.91
C ALA A 138 -16.21 -3.92 12.91
N THR A 139 -17.54 -4.14 12.95
CA THR A 139 -18.46 -3.43 13.85
C THR A 139 -18.81 -4.24 15.10
N GLY A 140 -18.33 -5.48 15.19
CA GLY A 140 -18.56 -6.39 16.30
C GLY A 140 -17.55 -7.55 16.33
N THR A 141 -17.75 -8.45 17.28
CA THR A 141 -16.94 -9.67 17.44
C THR A 141 -17.51 -10.81 16.60
N GLY A 142 -16.64 -11.58 15.94
CA GLY A 142 -17.05 -12.76 15.17
C GLY A 142 -17.19 -14.02 16.02
N ASP A 143 -17.96 -14.98 15.52
CA ASP A 143 -18.10 -16.33 16.06
C ASP A 143 -17.21 -17.31 15.28
N VAL A 144 -16.33 -18.02 15.99
CA VAL A 144 -15.34 -18.93 15.38
C VAL A 144 -16.01 -20.15 14.72
N GLN A 145 -17.09 -20.69 15.30
CA GLN A 145 -17.78 -21.86 14.73
C GLN A 145 -18.56 -21.48 13.47
N GLN A 146 -19.24 -20.34 13.50
CA GLN A 146 -19.88 -19.78 12.30
C GLN A 146 -18.84 -19.41 11.25
N GLY A 147 -17.69 -18.91 11.67
CA GLY A 147 -16.59 -18.55 10.77
C GLY A 147 -16.06 -19.75 9.99
N GLN A 148 -15.94 -20.91 10.64
CA GLN A 148 -15.57 -22.15 9.95
C GLN A 148 -16.62 -22.57 8.91
N GLN A 149 -17.90 -22.41 9.23
CA GLN A 149 -18.99 -22.72 8.31
C GLN A 149 -18.98 -21.78 7.10
N SER A 150 -18.92 -20.46 7.31
CA SER A 150 -18.83 -19.47 6.24
C SER A 150 -17.56 -19.68 5.41
N PHE A 151 -16.40 -19.95 6.04
CA PHE A 151 -15.17 -20.27 5.34
C PHE A 151 -15.31 -21.50 4.43
N THR A 152 -15.97 -22.55 4.91
CA THR A 152 -16.25 -23.75 4.11
C THR A 152 -17.13 -23.44 2.89
N THR A 153 -18.10 -22.54 3.07
CA THR A 153 -19.02 -22.11 2.00
C THR A 153 -18.32 -21.27 0.93
N TYR A 154 -17.55 -20.26 1.33
CA TYR A 154 -17.02 -19.25 0.42
C TYR A 154 -15.59 -19.53 -0.04
N CYS A 155 -14.73 -20.05 0.83
CA CYS A 155 -13.28 -20.03 0.62
C CYS A 155 -12.68 -21.42 0.31
N ALA A 156 -13.28 -22.49 0.85
CA ALA A 156 -12.67 -23.82 0.84
C ALA A 156 -12.48 -24.44 -0.57
N SER A 157 -13.26 -24.01 -1.55
CA SER A 157 -13.11 -24.44 -2.96
C SER A 157 -11.73 -24.11 -3.53
N CYS A 158 -11.08 -23.07 -3.00
CA CYS A 158 -9.76 -22.61 -3.39
C CYS A 158 -8.69 -22.82 -2.30
N HIS A 159 -9.05 -22.60 -1.04
CA HIS A 159 -8.11 -22.62 0.09
C HIS A 159 -8.09 -23.95 0.87
N GLY A 160 -8.90 -24.93 0.47
CA GLY A 160 -9.10 -26.17 1.22
C GLY A 160 -10.03 -25.97 2.43
N PRO A 161 -10.71 -27.02 2.92
CA PRO A 161 -11.70 -26.92 4.00
C PRO A 161 -11.10 -26.48 5.35
N ASP A 162 -9.80 -26.63 5.54
CA ASP A 162 -9.05 -26.23 6.73
C ASP A 162 -8.13 -25.02 6.48
N GLY A 163 -8.21 -24.39 5.29
CA GLY A 163 -7.36 -23.25 4.93
C GLY A 163 -5.88 -23.61 4.70
N THR A 164 -5.52 -24.89 4.67
CA THR A 164 -4.13 -25.35 4.46
C THR A 164 -3.68 -25.29 3.00
N GLY A 165 -4.58 -24.88 2.10
CA GLY A 165 -4.33 -24.81 0.67
C GLY A 165 -4.59 -26.14 -0.04
N LEU A 166 -4.70 -26.07 -1.36
CA LEU A 166 -4.87 -27.26 -2.20
C LEU A 166 -3.51 -27.77 -2.69
N LYS A 167 -3.19 -29.05 -2.41
CA LYS A 167 -1.97 -29.72 -2.87
C LYS A 167 -2.30 -30.69 -4.01
N GLY A 168 -1.66 -30.56 -5.18
CA GLY A 168 -1.83 -31.54 -6.27
C GLY A 168 -1.15 -31.18 -7.60
N LYS A 169 -0.90 -32.20 -8.44
CA LYS A 169 -0.32 -32.05 -9.80
C LYS A 169 -1.27 -31.40 -10.82
N ASN A 170 -2.54 -31.21 -10.45
CA ASN A 170 -3.61 -30.66 -11.30
C ASN A 170 -4.00 -29.23 -10.92
N VAL A 171 -3.38 -28.66 -9.89
CA VAL A 171 -3.43 -27.21 -9.65
C VAL A 171 -2.24 -26.70 -10.46
N GLY A 172 -2.50 -26.09 -11.62
CA GLY A 172 -1.46 -25.67 -12.57
C GLY A 172 -0.31 -24.93 -11.88
N ALA A 173 0.87 -24.84 -12.50
CA ALA A 173 2.09 -24.30 -11.88
C ALA A 173 1.95 -22.89 -11.23
N ASN A 174 0.90 -22.13 -11.58
CA ASN A 174 0.52 -20.82 -11.02
C ASN A 174 -0.63 -20.87 -9.98
N ALA A 175 -1.02 -22.05 -9.50
CA ALA A 175 -2.25 -22.25 -8.74
C ALA A 175 -2.05 -23.00 -7.41
N SER A 176 -0.81 -23.19 -6.94
CA SER A 176 -0.58 -23.59 -5.55
C SER A 176 -1.01 -22.44 -4.65
N ARG A 177 -2.23 -22.54 -4.13
CA ARG A 177 -2.75 -21.64 -3.09
C ARG A 177 -2.17 -22.13 -1.78
N GLY A 178 -1.19 -21.39 -1.26
CA GLY A 178 -0.55 -21.68 0.02
C GLY A 178 -1.55 -21.66 1.18
N SER A 179 -1.10 -22.13 2.33
CA SER A 179 -1.93 -22.09 3.54
C SER A 179 -2.17 -20.65 3.97
N ILE A 180 -3.44 -20.28 4.11
CA ILE A 180 -3.85 -18.99 4.69
C ILE A 180 -4.06 -19.07 6.21
N VAL A 181 -3.89 -20.27 6.77
CA VAL A 181 -3.78 -20.50 8.21
C VAL A 181 -2.33 -20.78 8.64
N ASP A 182 -1.35 -20.47 7.79
CA ASP A 182 0.06 -20.59 8.16
C ASP A 182 0.36 -19.68 9.36
N PRO A 183 0.94 -20.20 10.46
CA PRO A 183 1.17 -19.38 11.65
C PRO A 183 2.09 -18.18 11.43
N SER A 184 3.05 -18.28 10.51
CA SER A 184 3.97 -17.18 10.20
C SER A 184 3.27 -16.08 9.41
N TYR A 185 2.40 -16.46 8.46
CA TYR A 185 1.53 -15.52 7.75
C TYR A 185 0.57 -14.83 8.72
N LEU A 186 -0.15 -15.60 9.54
CA LEU A 186 -1.15 -15.06 10.47
C LEU A 186 -0.55 -14.18 11.57
N ALA A 187 0.75 -14.31 11.85
CA ALA A 187 1.48 -13.44 12.77
C ALA A 187 1.73 -12.04 12.20
N LEU A 188 1.83 -11.91 10.87
CA LEU A 188 2.20 -10.67 10.19
C LEU A 188 0.97 -9.92 9.64
N VAL A 189 -0.10 -10.64 9.32
CA VAL A 189 -1.33 -10.06 8.78
C VAL A 189 -2.27 -9.65 9.92
N SER A 190 -2.76 -8.41 9.87
CA SER A 190 -3.75 -7.90 10.83
C SER A 190 -5.16 -8.39 10.49
N ASP A 191 -6.06 -8.39 11.48
CA ASP A 191 -7.47 -8.72 11.25
C ASP A 191 -8.13 -7.78 10.26
N GLN A 192 -7.74 -6.50 10.27
CA GLN A 192 -8.21 -5.53 9.29
C GLN A 192 -7.74 -5.89 7.88
N ASN A 193 -6.51 -6.38 7.70
CA ASN A 193 -6.04 -6.82 6.39
C ASN A 193 -6.75 -8.09 5.93
N LEU A 194 -6.95 -9.08 6.82
CA LEU A 194 -7.74 -10.28 6.51
C LEU A 194 -9.16 -9.90 6.07
N ARG A 195 -9.82 -9.02 6.82
CA ARG A 195 -11.15 -8.50 6.51
C ARG A 195 -11.18 -7.82 5.16
N THR A 196 -10.31 -6.84 4.93
CA THR A 196 -10.28 -6.09 3.68
C THR A 196 -10.05 -7.02 2.51
N THR A 197 -9.08 -7.94 2.61
CA THR A 197 -8.76 -8.93 1.58
C THR A 197 -9.93 -9.86 1.28
N ALA A 198 -10.64 -10.35 2.30
CA ALA A 198 -11.85 -11.17 2.13
C ALA A 198 -13.00 -10.40 1.46
N ILE A 199 -13.08 -9.08 1.67
CA ILE A 199 -14.10 -8.25 1.02
C ILE A 199 -13.67 -7.99 -0.43
N VAL A 200 -12.56 -7.29 -0.66
CA VAL A 200 -12.23 -6.70 -1.96
C VAL A 200 -11.58 -7.67 -2.93
N GLY A 201 -11.23 -8.86 -2.46
CA GLY A 201 -10.56 -9.86 -3.25
C GLY A 201 -9.15 -9.45 -3.70
N LEU A 202 -8.59 -10.31 -4.54
CA LEU A 202 -7.37 -10.07 -5.31
C LEU A 202 -7.69 -10.46 -6.76
N PRO A 203 -8.54 -9.71 -7.47
CA PRO A 203 -9.09 -10.14 -8.75
C PRO A 203 -8.00 -10.37 -9.81
N GLY A 204 -6.92 -9.59 -9.77
CA GLY A 204 -5.74 -9.81 -10.61
C GLY A 204 -4.99 -11.13 -10.36
N GLN A 205 -5.27 -11.82 -9.25
CA GLN A 205 -4.73 -13.12 -8.87
C GLN A 205 -5.82 -14.23 -8.88
N GLY A 206 -7.02 -13.92 -9.38
CA GLY A 206 -8.12 -14.87 -9.45
C GLY A 206 -8.80 -15.17 -8.11
N MET A 207 -8.64 -14.31 -7.09
CA MET A 207 -9.46 -14.33 -5.88
C MET A 207 -10.54 -13.25 -6.02
N PRO A 208 -11.83 -13.61 -6.10
CA PRO A 208 -12.91 -12.65 -6.31
C PRO A 208 -13.15 -11.79 -5.06
N ASP A 209 -13.99 -10.77 -5.21
CA ASP A 209 -14.54 -10.04 -4.07
C ASP A 209 -15.70 -10.80 -3.40
N TRP A 210 -16.25 -10.22 -2.33
CA TRP A 210 -17.30 -10.80 -1.48
C TRP A 210 -18.56 -11.27 -2.20
N ARG A 211 -18.78 -10.82 -3.44
CA ARG A 211 -19.93 -11.20 -4.28
C ARG A 211 -19.64 -12.43 -5.14
N GLY A 212 -18.38 -12.70 -5.42
CA GLY A 212 -17.95 -13.66 -6.44
C GLY A 212 -17.52 -15.03 -5.92
N ASP A 213 -17.36 -15.20 -4.61
CA ASP A 213 -17.01 -16.50 -4.01
C ASP A 213 -18.11 -17.55 -4.23
N VAL A 214 -19.37 -17.15 -4.06
CA VAL A 214 -20.56 -17.95 -4.37
C VAL A 214 -21.53 -17.11 -5.20
N LEU A 215 -21.69 -17.46 -6.48
CA LEU A 215 -22.46 -16.66 -7.45
C LEU A 215 -23.91 -16.37 -7.05
N SER A 216 -24.53 -17.21 -6.22
CA SER A 216 -25.91 -17.05 -5.77
C SER A 216 -26.05 -16.32 -4.43
N HIS A 217 -24.96 -16.09 -3.70
CA HIS A 217 -25.01 -15.57 -2.35
C HIS A 217 -23.72 -14.81 -2.01
N ALA A 218 -23.79 -13.48 -2.02
CA ALA A 218 -22.69 -12.63 -1.57
C ALA A 218 -22.52 -12.70 -0.05
N MET A 219 -21.28 -12.62 0.44
CA MET A 219 -21.00 -12.59 1.87
C MET A 219 -21.63 -11.36 2.53
N THR A 220 -22.19 -11.57 3.72
CA THR A 220 -22.65 -10.49 4.59
C THR A 220 -21.51 -9.92 5.44
N ASP A 221 -21.76 -8.78 6.09
CA ASP A 221 -20.83 -8.23 7.09
C ASP A 221 -20.51 -9.24 8.21
N LYS A 222 -21.52 -10.01 8.63
CA LYS A 222 -21.37 -11.03 9.66
C LYS A 222 -20.53 -12.21 9.16
N ASP A 223 -20.74 -12.68 7.93
CA ASP A 223 -19.92 -13.76 7.34
C ASP A 223 -18.44 -13.39 7.36
N VAL A 224 -18.10 -12.20 6.87
CA VAL A 224 -16.72 -11.72 6.86
C VAL A 224 -16.16 -11.60 8.28
N THR A 225 -16.94 -11.07 9.21
CA THR A 225 -16.53 -10.92 10.62
C THR A 225 -16.25 -12.27 11.27
N ASP A 226 -17.11 -13.27 11.04
CA ASP A 226 -16.96 -14.62 11.55
C ASP A 226 -15.75 -15.34 10.90
N ILE A 227 -15.57 -15.21 9.57
CA ILE A 227 -14.40 -15.77 8.86
C ILE A 227 -13.10 -15.22 9.44
N VAL A 228 -13.02 -13.91 9.69
CA VAL A 228 -11.82 -13.29 10.29
C VAL A 228 -11.58 -13.82 11.70
N ALA A 229 -12.63 -14.00 12.51
CA ALA A 229 -12.50 -14.60 13.85
C ALA A 229 -11.98 -16.05 13.78
N TRP A 230 -12.46 -16.84 12.81
CA TRP A 230 -11.97 -18.20 12.59
C TRP A 230 -10.50 -18.22 12.13
N LEU A 231 -10.12 -17.39 11.17
CA LEU A 231 -8.71 -17.27 10.74
C LEU A 231 -7.81 -16.83 11.90
N ALA A 232 -8.22 -15.80 12.65
CA ALA A 232 -7.48 -15.31 13.81
C ALA A 232 -7.31 -16.38 14.91
N SER A 233 -8.25 -17.32 15.05
CA SER A 233 -8.16 -18.42 16.01
C SER A 233 -7.03 -19.41 15.73
N HIS A 234 -6.46 -19.40 14.51
CA HIS A 234 -5.31 -20.23 14.13
C HIS A 234 -3.97 -19.58 14.50
N ARG A 235 -3.96 -18.34 15.01
CA ARG A 235 -2.73 -17.70 15.46
C ARG A 235 -2.11 -18.45 16.63
N THR A 236 -0.80 -18.59 16.59
CA THR A 236 -0.01 -19.17 17.68
C THR A 236 0.83 -18.08 18.34
N GLN A 237 1.11 -18.22 19.64
CA GLN A 237 1.87 -17.23 20.40
C GLN A 237 3.33 -17.10 19.95
N PHE A 238 3.92 -18.19 19.44
CA PHE A 238 5.31 -18.24 19.00
C PHE A 238 5.43 -18.83 17.58
N PRO A 239 5.01 -18.08 16.55
CA PRO A 239 5.08 -18.51 15.17
C PRO A 239 6.55 -18.66 14.75
N GLY A 240 6.89 -19.78 14.10
CA GLY A 240 8.24 -20.01 13.57
C GLY A 240 9.31 -20.46 14.59
N GLN A 241 8.94 -20.96 15.78
CA GLN A 241 9.92 -21.61 16.67
C GLN A 241 10.64 -22.76 15.95
N GLN A 242 11.95 -22.58 15.76
CA GLN A 242 12.84 -23.54 15.11
C GLN A 242 13.13 -24.77 16.02
N TYR A 243 12.79 -24.69 17.32
CA TYR A 243 13.08 -25.70 18.33
C TYR A 243 11.86 -26.01 19.20
N PRO A 244 11.58 -27.27 19.56
CA PRO A 244 10.52 -27.60 20.49
C PRO A 244 10.78 -26.94 21.86
N ALA A 245 9.74 -26.35 22.46
CA ALA A 245 9.81 -25.87 23.83
C ALA A 245 10.26 -27.00 24.75
N THR A 246 11.43 -26.86 25.37
CA THR A 246 11.88 -27.79 26.40
C THR A 246 10.89 -27.68 27.57
N ALA A 247 10.30 -28.80 27.97
CA ALA A 247 9.41 -28.85 29.12
C ALA A 247 10.13 -28.24 30.35
N PRO A 248 9.42 -27.50 31.22
CA PRO A 248 10.04 -26.92 32.41
C PRO A 248 10.65 -28.05 33.24
N THR A 249 11.97 -27.99 33.45
CA THR A 249 12.67 -28.92 34.32
C THR A 249 12.10 -28.71 35.72
N ALA A 250 11.45 -29.74 36.26
CA ALA A 250 11.01 -29.74 37.64
C ALA A 250 12.22 -29.39 38.53
N GLN A 251 12.15 -28.27 39.24
CA GLN A 251 13.16 -27.91 40.23
C GLN A 251 13.23 -29.04 41.26
N GLN A 252 14.39 -29.72 41.34
CA GLN A 252 14.67 -30.58 42.49
C GLN A 252 14.83 -29.68 43.73
N PRO A 253 14.19 -30.05 44.86
CA PRO A 253 14.34 -29.30 46.10
C PRO A 253 15.77 -29.46 46.61
N GLN A 254 16.37 -28.34 47.03
CA GLN A 254 17.54 -28.36 47.93
C GLN A 254 17.09 -28.46 49.38
#